data_AF-A0A7J0A8S9-F1
#
_entry.id   AF-A0A7J0A8S9-F1
#
_cell.length_a   1.000
_cell.length_b   1.000
_cell.length_c   1.000
_cell.angle_alpha   90.00
_cell.angle_beta   90.00
_cell.angle_gamma   90.00
#
_symmetry.space_group_name_H-M   'P 1'
#
loop_
_entity.id
_entity.type
_entity.pdbx_description
1 polymer ?
#
loop_
_entity_poly.entity_id
_entity_poly.type
_entity_poly.pdbx_seq_one_letter_code
_entity_poly.pdbx_strand_id
1 'polypeptide(L)' 'MIRATSVVRILIKNYNVNPLQIQPSGRGEYMPVDDNETVEGRSKNRRTEIIMAPKLDKLFQMLQSSEEAK' A
#
# COMPACT_ATOMS: atom_id res chain seq x y z
N MET A 1 -1.19 2.43 14.20
CA MET A 1 -2.12 2.59 13.06
C MET A 1 -2.42 4.05 12.69
N ILE A 2 -2.37 5.00 13.63
CA ILE A 2 -2.76 6.43 13.43
C ILE A 2 -2.15 7.08 12.18
N ARG A 3 -0.85 6.90 11.94
CA ARG A 3 -0.15 7.51 10.79
C ARG A 3 -0.75 7.09 9.44
N ALA A 4 -1.01 5.79 9.25
CA ALA A 4 -1.59 5.28 8.00
C ALA A 4 -3.01 5.82 7.79
N THR A 5 -3.83 5.86 8.84
CA THR A 5 -5.19 6.42 8.78
C THR A 5 -5.19 7.89 8.39
N SER A 6 -4.25 8.68 8.90
CA SER A 6 -4.12 10.10 8.54
C SER A 6 -3.81 10.29 7.04
N VAL A 7 -2.91 9.47 6.49
CA VAL A 7 -2.60 9.51 5.05
C VAL A 7 -3.83 9.12 4.21
N VAL A 8 -4.54 8.06 4.57
CA VAL A 8 -5.79 7.65 3.88
C VAL A 8 -6.84 8.77 3.92
N ARG A 9 -7.01 9.46 5.05
CA ARG A 9 -7.92 10.61 5.15
C ARG A 9 -7.56 11.73 4.18
N ILE A 10 -6.27 12.04 4.02
CA ILE A 10 -5.81 13.05 3.06
C ILE A 10 -6.11 12.59 1.63
N LEU A 11 -5.85 11.32 1.30
CA LEU A 11 -6.14 10.77 -0.04
C LEU A 11 -7.63 10.83 -0.39
N ILE A 12 -8.50 10.54 0.57
CA ILE A 12 -9.95 10.63 0.36
C ILE A 12 -10.40 12.10 0.23
N LYS A 13 -9.98 12.97 1.15
CA LYS A 13 -10.49 14.35 1.24
C LYS A 13 -9.91 15.28 0.17
N ASN A 14 -8.62 15.15 -0.12
CA ASN A 14 -7.90 16.10 -0.97
C ASN A 14 -7.72 15.58 -2.40
N TYR A 15 -7.78 14.26 -2.61
CA TYR A 15 -7.49 13.63 -3.90
C TYR A 15 -8.64 12.74 -4.40
N ASN A 16 -9.80 12.75 -3.75
CA ASN A 16 -11.01 12.06 -4.18
C ASN A 16 -10.84 10.54 -4.41
N VAL A 17 -9.87 9.90 -3.74
CA VAL A 17 -9.67 8.45 -3.81
C VAL A 17 -10.91 7.76 -3.25
N ASN A 18 -11.41 6.76 -3.98
CA ASN A 18 -12.57 5.98 -3.54
C ASN A 18 -12.26 5.26 -2.22
N PRO A 19 -13.00 5.53 -1.13
CA PRO A 19 -12.78 4.89 0.17
C PRO A 19 -12.88 3.36 0.14
N LEU A 20 -13.63 2.79 -0.81
CA LEU A 20 -13.78 1.34 -0.97
C LEU A 20 -12.57 0.68 -1.64
N GLN A 21 -11.63 1.46 -2.19
CA GLN A 21 -10.43 0.97 -2.88
C GLN A 21 -9.14 1.16 -2.07
N ILE A 22 -9.23 1.68 -0.85
CA ILE A 22 -8.06 1.98 -0.03
C ILE A 22 -8.27 1.53 1.42
N GLN A 23 -7.27 0.84 1.99
CA GLN A 23 -7.31 0.37 3.36
C GLN A 23 -6.01 0.74 4.10
N PRO A 24 -6.07 1.41 5.27
CA PRO A 24 -4.89 1.67 6.07
C PRO A 24 -4.42 0.38 6.75
N SER A 25 -3.10 0.15 6.78
CA SER A 25 -2.46 -0.93 7.54
C SER A 25 -1.29 -0.39 8.35
N GLY A 26 -1.04 -0.97 9.52
CA GLY A 26 0.08 -0.60 10.39
C GLY A 26 0.93 -1.81 10.70
N ARG A 27 2.25 -1.70 10.50
CA ARG A 27 3.20 -2.82 10.69
C ARG A 27 4.08 -2.72 11.94
N GLY A 28 3.96 -1.63 12.69
CA GLY A 28 4.72 -1.43 13.93
C GLY A 28 6.22 -1.55 13.71
N GLU A 29 6.92 -2.13 14.69
CA GLU A 29 8.37 -2.36 14.68
C GLU A 29 8.78 -3.71 14.07
N TYR A 30 7.82 -4.56 13.70
CA TYR A 30 8.08 -5.94 13.29
C TYR A 30 8.57 -6.08 11.84
N MET A 31 8.61 -4.99 11.08
CA MET A 31 9.11 -4.96 9.69
C MET A 31 10.02 -3.76 9.43
N PRO A 32 11.19 -3.68 10.08
CA PRO A 32 12.18 -2.64 9.79
C PRO A 32 12.78 -2.84 8.40
N VAL A 33 13.18 -1.73 7.76
CA VAL A 33 13.99 -1.77 6.51
C VAL A 33 15.45 -1.47 6.75
N ASP A 34 15.78 -0.96 7.94
CA ASP A 34 17.13 -0.64 8.35
C ASP A 34 17.25 -0.83 9.87
N ASP A 35 18.48 -0.75 10.39
CA ASP A 35 18.77 -0.93 11.81
C ASP A 35 18.11 0.16 12.68
N ASN A 36 17.57 -0.23 13.85
CA ASN A 36 16.96 0.70 14.81
C ASN A 36 17.98 1.33 15.78
N GLU A 37 19.23 0.89 15.76
CA GLU A 37 20.27 1.43 16.64
C GLU A 37 20.71 2.84 16.21
N THR A 38 20.68 3.16 14.92
CA THR A 38 21.09 4.48 14.40
C THR A 38 19.92 5.47 14.28
N VAL A 39 20.21 6.77 14.38
CA VAL A 39 19.20 7.83 14.17
C VAL A 39 18.66 7.77 12.73
N GLU A 40 19.56 7.52 11.79
CA GLU A 40 19.31 7.43 10.36
C GLU A 40 18.42 6.23 10.04
N GLY A 41 18.73 5.05 10.58
CA GLY A 41 17.94 3.83 10.36
C GLY A 41 16.54 3.92 10.99
N ARG A 42 16.42 4.46 12.21
CA ARG A 42 15.10 4.79 12.80
C ARG A 42 14.30 5.77 11.94
N SER A 43 14.97 6.74 11.30
CA SER A 43 14.31 7.68 10.40
C SER A 43 13.73 6.97 9.17
N LYS A 44 14.50 6.07 8.55
CA LYS A 44 14.04 5.25 7.42
C LYS A 44 12.90 4.30 7.81
N ASN A 45 12.89 3.78 9.03
CA ASN A 45 11.84 2.90 9.53
C ASN A 45 10.49 3.62 9.74
N ARG A 46 10.48 4.95 9.97
CA ARG A 46 9.26 5.77 10.08
C ARG A 46 8.68 6.17 8.71
N ARG A 47 8.50 5.21 7.81
CA ARG A 47 7.97 5.41 6.44
C ARG A 47 6.50 5.03 6.30
N THR A 48 5.88 5.47 5.21
CA THR A 48 4.56 5.01 4.76
C THR A 48 4.72 4.45 3.35
N GLU A 49 4.23 3.23 3.12
CA GLU A 49 4.22 2.60 1.80
C GLU A 49 2.79 2.56 1.26
N ILE A 50 2.64 2.75 -0.05
CA ILE A 50 1.37 2.61 -0.76
C ILE A 50 1.55 1.45 -1.74
N ILE A 51 0.81 0.36 -1.52
CA ILE A 51 0.86 -0.83 -2.36
C ILE A 51 -0.38 -0.82 -3.25
N MET A 52 -0.18 -0.76 -4.57
CA MET A 52 -1.26 -0.89 -5.54
C MET A 52 -1.36 -2.35 -5.98
N ALA A 53 -2.41 -3.04 -5.54
CA ALA A 53 -2.71 -4.39 -5.99
C ALA A 53 -3.78 -4.34 -7.09
N PRO A 54 -3.53 -4.93 -8.28
CA PRO A 54 -4.56 -5.04 -9.32
C PRO A 54 -5.67 -6.00 -8.87
N LYS A 55 -6.86 -5.86 -9.47
CA LYS A 55 -7.93 -6.85 -9.29
C LYS A 55 -7.51 -8.16 -9.95
N LEU A 56 -7.24 -9.16 -9.12
CA LEU A 56 -6.74 -10.45 -9.56
C LEU A 56 -7.71 -11.14 -10.55
N ASP A 57 -9.02 -11.02 -10.34
CA ASP A 57 -10.03 -11.57 -11.24
C ASP A 57 -9.92 -11.00 -12.66
N LYS A 58 -9.71 -9.69 -12.78
CA LYS A 58 -9.54 -9.01 -14.07
C LYS A 58 -8.22 -9.42 -14.72
N LEU A 59 -7.17 -9.63 -13.92
CA LEU A 59 -5.89 -10.15 -14.41
C LEU A 59 -6.07 -11.55 -15.00
N PHE A 60 -6.77 -12.45 -14.31
CA PHE A 60 -7.02 -13.81 -14.82
C PHE A 60 -7.87 -13.81 -16.09
N GLN A 61 -8.92 -12.98 -16.18
CA GLN A 61 -9.70 -12.82 -17.41
C GLN A 61 -8.85 -12.32 -18.59
N MET A 62 -7.93 -11.38 -18.34
CA MET A 62 -7.01 -10.88 -19.37
C MET A 62 -6.02 -11.95 -19.83
N LEU A 63 -5.55 -12.81 -18.92
CA LEU A 63 -4.68 -13.93 -19.26
C LEU A 63 -5.42 -15.00 -20.07
N GLN A 64 -6.62 -15.41 -19.64
CA GLN A 64 -7.44 -16.40 -20.35
C GLN A 64 -7.81 -15.94 -21.77
N SER A 65 -8.26 -14.69 -21.92
CA SER A 65 -8.58 -14.13 -23.25
C SER A 65 -7.35 -14.01 -24.17
N SER A 66 -6.15 -13.87 -23.59
CA SER A 66 -4.90 -13.89 -24.38
C SER A 66 -4.46 -15.30 -24.80
N GLU A 67 -4.88 -16.34 -24.06
CA GLU A 67 -4.62 -17.74 -24.39
C GLU A 67 -5.61 -18.29 -25.42
N GLU A 68 -6.88 -17.85 -25.39
CA GLU A 68 -7.92 -18.21 -26.37
C GLU A 68 -7.73 -17.54 -27.75
N ALA A 69 -6.93 -16.47 -27.82
CA ALA A 69 -6.60 -15.76 -29.06
C ALA A 69 -5.39 -16.35 -29.82
N LYS A 70 -4.86 -17.49 -29.37
CA LYS A 70 -3.82 -18.29 -30.05
C LYS A 70 -4.41 -19.57 -30.63
#